data_AF-A0A9W8X0L3-F1
#
_entry.id   AF-A0A9W8X0L3-F1
#
_cell.length_a   1.000
_cell.length_b   1.000
_cell.length_c   1.000
_cell.angle_alpha   90.00
_cell.angle_beta   90.00
_cell.angle_gamma   90.00
#
_symmetry.space_group_name_H-M   'P 1'
#
loop_
_entity.id
_entity.type
_entity.pdbx_description
1 polymer ?
#
loop_
_entity_poly.entity_id
_entity_poly.type
_entity_poly.pdbx_seq_one_letter_code
_entity_poly.pdbx_strand_id
1 'polypeptide(L)'
;MKVTRIQLAALVASIASAQTLNIPTRVGEITSLPKPSIITGSVDLGNKEFDRGQPCDSDEDTGSENAVFILEDGASLSNVIIGADALEGVHCTGSCTLTNVWFRDVCEDAISVLGTGDATIIGGGAQEAKDKVVQHNGAGTVTIKDFTVVNAGKLYRSCGDCTNNEAKSPRKVVVENVRAYGLTSDLIGINSNFGDEATISGSCGQTKNVCQEYKGVNKGNGSSSKVDTKTACKGAQGQLDVLPACGADSELPAPETPSESEAAPSATASGNATVVVPTPTATITASEVEPTYTATVSATPTDVEEEVTPTGAVPTTLETKTKTEESVPTKDAESGSVARWGQCGGKGYTGPTKCASGECKFQNDWYSQCL
;
A
#
# COMPACT_ATOMS: atom_id res chain seq x y z
N MET A 1 41.66 50.39 25.89
CA MET A 1 40.64 49.32 25.92
C MET A 1 40.07 49.13 24.52
N LYS A 2 40.35 48.01 23.87
CA LYS A 2 39.61 47.54 22.68
C LYS A 2 39.33 46.06 22.90
N VAL A 3 38.07 45.73 23.18
CA VAL A 3 37.61 44.35 23.34
C VAL A 3 36.96 43.96 22.03
N THR A 4 37.63 43.09 21.28
CA THR A 4 37.16 42.56 19.99
C THR A 4 36.14 41.45 20.28
N ARG A 5 34.92 41.61 19.75
CA ARG A 5 33.84 40.63 19.87
C ARG A 5 34.10 39.47 18.92
N ILE A 6 34.40 38.29 19.46
CA ILE A 6 34.40 37.03 18.72
C ILE A 6 32.93 36.61 18.56
N GLN A 7 32.43 36.60 17.32
CA GLN A 7 31.13 36.01 17.01
C GLN A 7 31.29 34.48 16.96
N LEU A 8 30.70 33.79 17.91
CA LEU A 8 30.60 32.33 17.93
C LEU A 8 29.37 31.94 17.10
N ALA A 9 29.58 31.55 15.85
CA ALA A 9 28.53 30.95 15.03
C ALA A 9 28.33 29.49 15.47
N ALA A 10 27.26 29.23 16.22
CA ALA A 10 26.87 27.86 16.56
C ALA A 10 26.27 27.20 15.31
N LEU A 11 27.00 26.23 14.75
CA LEU A 11 26.52 25.37 13.67
C LEU A 11 25.54 24.37 14.29
N VAL A 12 24.24 24.67 14.26
CA VAL A 12 23.21 23.69 14.63
C VAL A 12 23.08 22.71 13.49
N ALA A 13 23.75 21.55 13.61
CA ALA A 13 23.52 20.43 12.71
C ALA A 13 22.10 19.89 12.99
N SER A 14 21.15 20.27 12.14
CA SER A 14 19.83 19.68 12.11
C SER A 14 19.95 18.22 11.69
N ILE A 15 19.93 17.30 12.67
CA ILE A 15 19.78 15.88 12.42
C ILE A 15 18.35 15.70 11.91
N ALA A 16 18.18 15.58 10.60
CA ALA A 16 16.93 15.14 10.01
C ALA A 16 16.76 13.67 10.40
N SER A 17 15.96 13.39 11.43
CA SER A 17 15.50 12.03 11.70
C SER A 17 14.64 11.60 10.51
N ALA A 18 15.13 10.66 9.70
CA ALA A 18 14.29 10.00 8.72
C ALA A 18 13.13 9.35 9.48
N GLN A 19 11.91 9.86 9.27
CA GLN A 19 10.72 9.23 9.84
C GLN A 19 10.49 7.92 9.07
N THR A 20 10.52 6.81 9.79
CA THR A 20 10.16 5.49 9.27
C THR A 20 8.72 5.17 9.67
N LEU A 21 7.98 4.48 8.80
CA LEU A 21 6.63 4.05 9.14
C LEU A 21 6.66 2.98 10.25
N ASN A 22 5.86 3.17 11.30
CA ASN A 22 5.74 2.20 12.39
C ASN A 22 4.81 1.05 11.98
N ILE A 23 5.33 0.13 11.18
CA ILE A 23 4.60 -1.08 10.78
C ILE A 23 4.58 -2.08 11.95
N PRO A 24 3.44 -2.72 12.26
CA PRO A 24 3.35 -3.77 13.28
C PRO A 24 4.37 -4.89 13.07
N THR A 25 4.71 -5.57 14.17
CA THR A 25 5.53 -6.77 14.09
C THR A 25 4.76 -7.85 13.34
N ARG A 26 5.39 -8.44 12.32
CA ARG A 26 4.78 -9.54 11.57
C ARG A 26 4.56 -10.76 12.46
N VAL A 27 3.51 -11.51 12.17
CA VAL A 27 3.25 -12.82 12.79
C VAL A 27 3.71 -13.92 11.85
N GLY A 28 4.70 -14.71 12.28
CA GLY A 28 5.22 -15.83 11.51
C GLY A 28 6.24 -15.44 10.43
N GLU A 29 6.47 -16.37 9.51
CA GLU A 29 7.35 -16.17 8.36
C GLU A 29 6.63 -15.40 7.23
N ILE A 30 7.43 -14.78 6.36
CA ILE A 30 6.92 -14.17 5.14
C ILE A 30 6.36 -15.26 4.23
N THR A 31 5.17 -15.03 3.68
CA THR A 31 4.54 -15.95 2.72
C THR A 31 4.59 -15.36 1.31
N SER A 32 5.52 -15.84 0.49
CA SER A 32 5.59 -15.46 -0.93
C SER A 32 4.56 -16.23 -1.74
N LEU A 33 3.65 -15.50 -2.36
CA LEU A 33 2.56 -16.05 -3.15
C LEU A 33 2.99 -16.24 -4.62
N PRO A 34 2.85 -17.44 -5.20
CA PRO A 34 3.20 -17.69 -6.60
C PRO A 34 2.21 -17.04 -7.60
N LYS A 35 1.03 -16.64 -7.13
CA LYS A 35 -0.03 -15.95 -7.88
C LYS A 35 -0.87 -15.10 -6.91
N PRO A 36 -1.69 -14.15 -7.38
CA PRO A 36 -2.48 -13.32 -6.50
C PRO A 36 -3.41 -14.17 -5.64
N SER A 37 -3.55 -13.80 -4.37
CA SER A 37 -4.58 -14.39 -3.52
C SER A 37 -5.89 -13.62 -3.76
N ILE A 38 -6.90 -14.34 -4.27
CA ILE A 38 -8.23 -13.78 -4.53
C ILE A 38 -9.05 -13.82 -3.24
N ILE A 39 -9.58 -12.67 -2.84
CA ILE A 39 -10.44 -12.49 -1.66
C ILE A 39 -11.85 -12.16 -2.15
N THR A 40 -12.82 -13.01 -1.82
CA THR A 40 -14.23 -12.88 -2.25
C THR A 40 -15.19 -12.49 -1.12
N GLY A 41 -14.69 -12.40 0.11
CA GLY A 41 -15.44 -12.07 1.31
C GLY A 41 -14.59 -11.25 2.27
N SER A 42 -14.81 -11.40 3.58
CA SER A 42 -13.98 -10.74 4.60
C SER A 42 -12.92 -11.69 5.14
N VAL A 43 -11.67 -11.22 5.20
CA VAL A 43 -10.56 -11.96 5.81
C VAL A 43 -9.72 -11.07 6.72
N ASP A 44 -9.32 -11.64 7.85
CA ASP A 44 -8.32 -11.12 8.77
C ASP A 44 -7.08 -12.02 8.69
N LEU A 45 -5.91 -11.45 8.42
CA LEU A 45 -4.66 -12.18 8.26
C LEU A 45 -3.73 -12.07 9.48
N GLY A 46 -4.17 -11.44 10.58
CA GLY A 46 -3.49 -11.47 11.87
C GLY A 46 -2.06 -10.92 11.87
N ASN A 47 -1.82 -9.85 11.12
CA ASN A 47 -0.51 -9.23 10.86
C ASN A 47 0.52 -10.19 10.24
N LYS A 48 0.08 -11.22 9.52
CA LYS A 48 0.99 -12.01 8.66
C LYS A 48 1.49 -11.16 7.50
N GLU A 49 2.69 -11.49 7.03
CA GLU A 49 3.36 -10.78 5.95
C GLU A 49 3.32 -11.61 4.66
N PHE A 50 2.88 -11.00 3.55
CA PHE A 50 2.75 -11.63 2.24
C PHE A 50 3.42 -10.78 1.17
N ASP A 51 4.01 -11.43 0.18
CA ASP A 51 4.61 -10.79 -0.98
C ASP A 51 4.54 -11.72 -2.21
N ARG A 52 5.29 -11.41 -3.27
CA ARG A 52 5.42 -12.26 -4.47
C ARG A 52 6.80 -12.91 -4.59
N GLY A 53 7.72 -12.63 -3.66
CA GLY A 53 9.10 -13.10 -3.66
C GLY A 53 9.91 -12.60 -4.86
N GLN A 54 9.53 -11.46 -5.43
CA GLN A 54 10.23 -10.82 -6.55
C GLN A 54 10.62 -9.39 -6.18
N PRO A 55 11.89 -9.01 -6.36
CA PRO A 55 12.37 -7.70 -5.97
C PRO A 55 11.73 -6.59 -6.80
N CYS A 56 11.55 -5.45 -6.15
CA CYS A 56 11.01 -4.23 -6.76
C CYS A 56 12.05 -3.46 -7.57
N ASP A 57 12.37 -3.98 -8.76
CA ASP A 57 13.42 -3.43 -9.63
C ASP A 57 12.92 -2.35 -10.61
N SER A 58 11.60 -2.20 -10.79
CA SER A 58 10.98 -1.15 -11.61
C SER A 58 9.69 -0.62 -10.97
N ASP A 59 9.21 0.51 -11.47
CA ASP A 59 7.89 1.11 -11.19
C ASP A 59 6.93 0.91 -12.38
N GLU A 60 7.12 -0.14 -13.17
CA GLU A 60 6.25 -0.48 -14.29
C GLU A 60 4.97 -1.18 -13.79
N ASP A 61 3.82 -0.84 -14.37
CA ASP A 61 2.57 -1.59 -14.18
C ASP A 61 2.74 -2.98 -14.77
N THR A 62 2.79 -3.98 -13.89
CA THR A 62 2.95 -5.39 -14.23
C THR A 62 1.62 -6.13 -14.24
N GLY A 63 0.51 -5.44 -14.00
CA GLY A 63 -0.84 -6.00 -14.12
C GLY A 63 -1.31 -6.79 -12.90
N SER A 64 -2.62 -7.04 -12.86
CA SER A 64 -3.28 -7.65 -11.69
C SER A 64 -2.83 -9.08 -11.40
N GLU A 65 -2.31 -9.81 -12.39
CA GLU A 65 -1.68 -11.12 -12.22
C GLU A 65 -0.46 -11.11 -11.27
N ASN A 66 0.13 -9.93 -11.04
CA ASN A 66 1.27 -9.74 -10.15
C ASN A 66 0.89 -9.15 -8.79
N ALA A 67 -0.37 -8.76 -8.58
CA ALA A 67 -0.88 -8.31 -7.27
C ALA A 67 -0.63 -9.35 -6.16
N VAL A 68 -0.33 -8.90 -4.94
CA VAL A 68 -0.33 -9.79 -3.76
C VAL A 68 -1.76 -10.25 -3.48
N PHE A 69 -2.70 -9.30 -3.45
CA PHE A 69 -4.13 -9.58 -3.23
C PHE A 69 -5.01 -8.95 -4.30
N ILE A 70 -6.02 -9.69 -4.74
CA ILE A 70 -7.14 -9.16 -5.52
C ILE A 70 -8.40 -9.32 -4.68
N LEU A 71 -9.06 -8.21 -4.37
CA LEU A 71 -10.36 -8.17 -3.73
C LEU A 71 -11.44 -8.10 -4.80
N GLU A 72 -12.36 -9.06 -4.76
CA GLU A 72 -13.61 -9.00 -5.52
C GLU A 72 -14.57 -7.95 -4.92
N ASP A 73 -15.62 -7.61 -5.66
CA ASP A 73 -16.62 -6.65 -5.21
C ASP A 73 -17.24 -7.05 -3.86
N GLY A 74 -17.19 -6.12 -2.90
CA GLY A 74 -17.66 -6.29 -1.53
C GLY A 74 -16.66 -6.96 -0.58
N ALA A 75 -15.49 -7.38 -1.05
CA ALA A 75 -14.50 -8.06 -0.22
C ALA A 75 -13.82 -7.12 0.79
N SER A 76 -13.34 -7.70 1.89
CA SER A 76 -12.62 -6.96 2.94
C SER A 76 -11.35 -7.69 3.37
N LEU A 77 -10.26 -6.94 3.54
CA LEU A 77 -8.96 -7.44 3.96
C LEU A 77 -8.48 -6.65 5.18
N SER A 78 -8.06 -7.36 6.22
CA SER A 78 -7.63 -6.73 7.46
C SER A 78 -6.39 -7.37 8.08
N ASN A 79 -5.65 -6.56 8.84
CA ASN A 79 -4.49 -6.96 9.63
C ASN A 79 -3.49 -7.76 8.77
N VAL A 80 -2.91 -7.12 7.77
CA VAL A 80 -1.94 -7.75 6.87
C VAL A 80 -0.78 -6.79 6.60
N ILE A 81 0.39 -7.37 6.42
CA ILE A 81 1.59 -6.66 5.97
C ILE A 81 1.91 -7.15 4.55
N ILE A 82 2.08 -6.20 3.64
CA ILE A 82 2.56 -6.42 2.29
C ILE A 82 4.07 -6.18 2.30
N GLY A 83 4.82 -7.23 1.97
CA GLY A 83 6.28 -7.23 1.97
C GLY A 83 6.87 -6.32 0.88
N ALA A 84 8.18 -6.12 0.92
CA ALA A 84 8.88 -5.28 -0.06
C ALA A 84 8.96 -5.93 -1.46
N ASP A 85 8.92 -7.26 -1.52
CA ASP A 85 9.03 -8.03 -2.77
C ASP A 85 7.65 -8.29 -3.40
N ALA A 86 6.79 -7.26 -3.43
CA ALA A 86 5.37 -7.37 -3.74
C ALA A 86 5.03 -7.24 -5.24
N LEU A 87 5.87 -6.58 -6.05
CA LEU A 87 5.56 -6.12 -7.43
C LEU A 87 4.34 -5.19 -7.51
N GLU A 88 3.17 -5.68 -7.14
CA GLU A 88 1.89 -4.98 -7.14
C GLU A 88 1.24 -5.22 -5.78
N GLY A 89 0.67 -4.18 -5.16
CA GLY A 89 0.09 -4.30 -3.83
C GLY A 89 -1.27 -5.02 -3.80
N VAL A 90 -2.33 -4.25 -3.59
CA VAL A 90 -3.70 -4.75 -3.40
C VAL A 90 -4.62 -4.16 -4.46
N HIS A 91 -5.31 -5.01 -5.22
CA HIS A 91 -6.22 -4.58 -6.28
C HIS A 91 -7.67 -4.79 -5.87
N CYS A 92 -8.50 -3.75 -5.94
CA CYS A 92 -9.94 -3.85 -5.75
C CYS A 92 -10.66 -3.85 -7.11
N THR A 93 -11.39 -4.92 -7.42
CA THR A 93 -12.11 -5.08 -8.70
C THR A 93 -13.57 -4.62 -8.64
N GLY A 94 -13.99 -4.08 -7.49
CA GLY A 94 -15.27 -3.43 -7.24
C GLY A 94 -15.17 -2.63 -5.94
N SER A 95 -16.25 -2.59 -5.17
CA SER A 95 -16.21 -2.08 -3.80
C SER A 95 -15.30 -2.95 -2.91
N CYS A 96 -14.57 -2.33 -1.98
CA CYS A 96 -13.68 -3.09 -1.08
C CYS A 96 -13.41 -2.34 0.23
N THR A 97 -13.04 -3.08 1.27
CA THR A 97 -12.60 -2.48 2.55
C THR A 97 -11.22 -3.01 2.96
N LEU A 98 -10.29 -2.10 3.24
CA LEU A 98 -8.96 -2.38 3.75
C LEU A 98 -8.84 -1.79 5.16
N THR A 99 -8.58 -2.63 6.16
CA THR A 99 -8.44 -2.19 7.56
C THR A 99 -7.10 -2.62 8.13
N ASN A 100 -6.29 -1.68 8.62
CA ASN A 100 -4.99 -1.98 9.21
C ASN A 100 -4.07 -2.78 8.26
N VAL A 101 -3.97 -2.30 7.01
CA VAL A 101 -3.13 -2.88 5.94
C VAL A 101 -1.85 -2.07 5.81
N TRP A 102 -0.70 -2.73 5.81
CA TRP A 102 0.61 -2.08 5.84
C TRP A 102 1.46 -2.46 4.64
N PHE A 103 2.20 -1.51 4.07
CA PHE A 103 3.10 -1.73 2.94
C PHE A 103 4.54 -1.38 3.33
N ARG A 104 5.44 -2.37 3.29
CA ARG A 104 6.85 -2.23 3.67
C ARG A 104 7.63 -1.32 2.73
N ASP A 105 7.39 -1.49 1.43
CA ASP A 105 7.99 -0.76 0.33
C ASP A 105 7.01 -0.88 -0.85
N VAL A 106 6.71 0.23 -1.51
CA VAL A 106 5.71 0.28 -2.59
C VAL A 106 6.43 0.32 -3.92
N CYS A 107 6.25 -0.74 -4.71
CA CYS A 107 6.84 -0.91 -6.04
C CYS A 107 6.28 0.11 -7.06
N GLU A 108 5.04 -0.11 -7.49
CA GLU A 108 4.28 0.75 -8.38
C GLU A 108 3.20 1.46 -7.56
N ASP A 109 2.14 0.73 -7.20
CA ASP A 109 1.02 1.17 -6.40
C ASP A 109 0.80 0.26 -5.18
N ALA A 110 0.50 0.85 -4.03
CA ALA A 110 0.12 0.06 -2.85
C ALA A 110 -1.31 -0.49 -3.02
N ILE A 111 -2.22 0.36 -3.50
CA ILE A 111 -3.64 0.04 -3.61
C ILE A 111 -4.17 0.56 -4.96
N SER A 112 -4.72 -0.34 -5.76
CA SER A 112 -5.32 -0.01 -7.07
C SER A 112 -6.83 -0.30 -7.04
N VAL A 113 -7.63 0.76 -7.11
CA VAL A 113 -9.10 0.68 -7.18
C VAL A 113 -9.52 0.67 -8.65
N LEU A 114 -9.72 -0.53 -9.19
CA LEU A 114 -9.89 -0.79 -10.61
C LEU A 114 -11.35 -0.80 -11.07
N GLY A 115 -12.22 -1.38 -10.25
CA GLY A 115 -13.63 -1.57 -10.56
C GLY A 115 -14.55 -0.44 -10.14
N THR A 116 -15.81 -0.55 -10.53
CA THR A 116 -16.85 0.37 -10.03
C THR A 116 -17.27 -0.04 -8.63
N GLY A 117 -17.30 0.91 -7.71
CA GLY A 117 -17.65 0.71 -6.31
C GLY A 117 -16.83 1.59 -5.37
N ASP A 118 -17.27 1.70 -4.12
CA ASP A 118 -16.54 2.48 -3.12
C ASP A 118 -15.44 1.65 -2.47
N ALA A 119 -14.25 2.24 -2.30
CA ALA A 119 -13.15 1.63 -1.56
C ALA A 119 -12.94 2.38 -0.24
N THR A 120 -12.88 1.65 0.86
CA THR A 120 -12.68 2.22 2.20
C THR A 120 -11.37 1.71 2.79
N ILE A 121 -10.46 2.62 3.12
CA ILE A 121 -9.12 2.35 3.65
C ILE A 121 -9.03 2.98 5.04
N ILE A 122 -8.92 2.16 6.09
CA ILE A 122 -8.96 2.60 7.49
C ILE A 122 -7.72 2.10 8.24
N GLY A 123 -6.96 3.02 8.82
CA GLY A 123 -5.73 2.69 9.53
C GLY A 123 -4.65 2.14 8.60
N GLY A 124 -3.56 1.66 9.17
CA GLY A 124 -2.43 1.14 8.37
C GLY A 124 -1.53 2.24 7.83
N GLY A 125 -0.73 1.89 6.84
CA GLY A 125 0.20 2.83 6.23
C GLY A 125 1.02 2.25 5.09
N ALA A 126 1.63 3.14 4.31
CA ALA A 126 2.54 2.77 3.22
C ALA A 126 3.79 3.65 3.25
N GLN A 127 4.92 3.09 2.82
CA GLN A 127 6.15 3.85 2.68
C GLN A 127 6.90 3.55 1.38
N GLU A 128 7.79 4.47 1.00
CA GLU A 128 8.73 4.34 -0.14
C GLU A 128 8.06 4.25 -1.52
N ALA A 129 6.85 4.80 -1.68
CA ALA A 129 6.15 4.84 -2.96
C ALA A 129 6.76 5.89 -3.92
N LYS A 130 7.42 5.44 -4.99
CA LYS A 130 8.07 6.35 -5.96
C LYS A 130 7.11 7.38 -6.56
N ASP A 131 5.90 6.98 -6.95
CA ASP A 131 4.89 7.89 -7.51
C ASP A 131 3.61 8.00 -6.68
N LYS A 132 2.84 6.93 -6.51
CA LYS A 132 1.50 7.00 -5.90
C LYS A 132 1.23 5.81 -4.99
N VAL A 133 0.53 6.05 -3.88
CA VAL A 133 0.12 4.99 -2.96
C VAL A 133 -1.21 4.39 -3.38
N VAL A 134 -2.21 5.25 -3.64
CA VAL A 134 -3.56 4.83 -4.04
C VAL A 134 -3.86 5.32 -5.45
N GLN A 135 -4.04 4.38 -6.37
CA GLN A 135 -4.47 4.63 -7.73
C GLN A 135 -5.97 4.34 -7.89
N HIS A 136 -6.73 5.31 -8.40
CA HIS A 136 -8.18 5.15 -8.60
C HIS A 136 -8.52 5.23 -10.09
N ASN A 137 -8.79 4.05 -10.67
CA ASN A 137 -9.12 3.84 -12.08
C ASN A 137 -10.62 3.66 -12.30
N GLY A 138 -11.29 3.05 -11.34
CA GLY A 138 -12.73 2.78 -11.33
C GLY A 138 -13.61 4.01 -11.12
N ALA A 139 -14.92 3.79 -11.02
CA ALA A 139 -15.91 4.82 -10.68
C ALA A 139 -16.38 4.59 -9.24
N GLY A 140 -16.49 5.66 -8.44
CA GLY A 140 -16.93 5.56 -7.05
C GLY A 140 -16.20 6.55 -6.14
N THR A 141 -16.22 6.24 -4.85
CA THR A 141 -15.58 7.01 -3.78
C THR A 141 -14.48 6.21 -3.11
N VAL A 142 -13.30 6.80 -2.96
CA VAL A 142 -12.24 6.27 -2.11
C VAL A 142 -12.22 7.04 -0.79
N THR A 143 -12.40 6.36 0.33
CA THR A 143 -12.25 6.94 1.67
C THR A 143 -10.93 6.48 2.27
N ILE A 144 -10.08 7.41 2.68
CA ILE A 144 -8.79 7.14 3.33
C ILE A 144 -8.81 7.79 4.72
N LYS A 145 -8.81 6.97 5.76
CA LYS A 145 -8.97 7.40 7.14
C LYS A 145 -7.87 6.82 8.03
N ASP A 146 -7.33 7.63 8.94
CA ASP A 146 -6.35 7.22 9.95
C ASP A 146 -5.08 6.57 9.37
N PHE A 147 -4.73 6.90 8.12
CA PHE A 147 -3.63 6.31 7.37
C PHE A 147 -2.34 7.12 7.51
N THR A 148 -1.20 6.45 7.63
CA THR A 148 0.13 7.10 7.62
C THR A 148 0.88 6.78 6.34
N VAL A 149 1.34 7.82 5.63
CA VAL A 149 2.18 7.69 4.44
C VAL A 149 3.55 8.33 4.68
N VAL A 150 4.61 7.63 4.29
CA VAL A 150 6.00 8.05 4.46
C VAL A 150 6.74 7.94 3.12
N ASN A 151 7.50 8.96 2.72
CA ASN A 151 8.36 8.93 1.53
C ASN A 151 7.60 8.48 0.26
N ALA A 152 6.53 9.20 -0.08
CA ALA A 152 5.73 8.91 -1.26
C ALA A 152 5.74 10.07 -2.27
N GLY A 153 5.49 9.81 -3.55
CA GLY A 153 5.14 10.87 -4.48
C GLY A 153 3.80 11.52 -4.09
N LYS A 154 2.71 10.76 -4.12
CA LYS A 154 1.34 11.16 -3.80
C LYS A 154 0.65 10.10 -2.96
N LEU A 155 -0.30 10.51 -2.12
CA LEU A 155 -1.15 9.55 -1.43
C LEU A 155 -2.22 8.99 -2.38
N TYR A 156 -2.91 9.85 -3.12
CA TYR A 156 -4.01 9.44 -3.99
C TYR A 156 -3.95 10.13 -5.35
N ARG A 157 -4.25 9.36 -6.40
CA ARG A 157 -4.45 9.88 -7.75
C ARG A 157 -5.68 9.26 -8.41
N SER A 158 -6.64 10.11 -8.80
CA SER A 158 -7.62 9.76 -9.84
C SER A 158 -6.89 9.58 -11.16
N CYS A 159 -7.12 8.50 -11.90
CA CYS A 159 -6.38 8.24 -13.13
C CYS A 159 -6.47 9.41 -14.14
N GLY A 160 -5.33 9.89 -14.62
CA GLY A 160 -5.25 11.07 -15.48
C GLY A 160 -5.65 10.83 -16.94
N ASP A 161 -5.37 9.64 -17.46
CA ASP A 161 -5.43 9.29 -18.88
C ASP A 161 -5.88 7.85 -19.15
N CYS A 162 -6.69 7.29 -18.25
CA CYS A 162 -7.22 5.94 -18.39
C CYS A 162 -8.10 5.75 -19.64
N THR A 163 -8.24 4.50 -20.09
CA THR A 163 -9.25 4.15 -21.10
C THR A 163 -10.65 4.42 -20.55
N ASN A 164 -11.48 5.11 -21.34
CA ASN A 164 -12.83 5.56 -20.96
C ASN A 164 -12.85 6.40 -19.67
N ASN A 165 -11.83 7.24 -19.46
CA ASN A 165 -11.63 7.99 -18.22
C ASN A 165 -12.84 8.84 -17.83
N GLU A 166 -13.38 9.61 -18.78
CA GLU A 166 -14.55 10.46 -18.55
C GLU A 166 -15.79 9.64 -18.17
N ALA A 167 -16.02 8.50 -18.83
CA ALA A 167 -17.15 7.63 -18.55
C ALA A 167 -17.05 6.90 -17.20
N LYS A 168 -15.83 6.81 -16.62
CA LYS A 168 -15.56 6.25 -15.28
C LYS A 168 -15.51 7.33 -14.20
N SER A 169 -15.90 8.56 -14.53
CA SER A 169 -15.92 9.71 -13.62
C SER A 169 -17.38 10.15 -13.37
N PRO A 170 -17.68 10.93 -12.32
CA PRO A 170 -16.75 11.52 -11.35
C PRO A 170 -16.18 10.48 -10.37
N ARG A 171 -14.90 10.62 -10.04
CA ARG A 171 -14.24 9.93 -8.93
C ARG A 171 -14.20 10.84 -7.72
N LYS A 172 -14.57 10.32 -6.55
CA LYS A 172 -14.51 11.07 -5.29
C LYS A 172 -13.45 10.52 -4.37
N VAL A 173 -12.86 11.39 -3.56
CA VAL A 173 -11.96 10.99 -2.49
C VAL A 173 -12.27 11.74 -1.20
N VAL A 174 -12.34 11.02 -0.10
CA VAL A 174 -12.51 11.55 1.26
C VAL A 174 -11.29 11.19 2.07
N VAL A 175 -10.67 12.19 2.70
CA VAL A 175 -9.39 12.04 3.42
C VAL A 175 -9.54 12.60 4.82
N GLU A 176 -9.37 11.74 5.81
CA GLU A 176 -9.60 12.06 7.21
C GLU A 176 -8.45 11.58 8.09
N ASN A 177 -7.90 12.48 8.91
CA ASN A 177 -6.86 12.14 9.90
C ASN A 177 -5.64 11.40 9.30
N VAL A 178 -5.21 11.81 8.09
CA VAL A 178 -4.03 11.25 7.44
C VAL A 178 -2.77 11.96 7.92
N ARG A 179 -1.70 11.18 8.08
CA ARG A 179 -0.35 11.69 8.42
C ARG A 179 0.59 11.48 7.25
N ALA A 180 1.13 12.57 6.74
CA ALA A 180 1.96 12.57 5.54
C ALA A 180 3.39 13.03 5.83
N TYR A 181 4.38 12.17 5.63
CA TYR A 181 5.78 12.50 5.90
C TYR A 181 6.63 12.27 4.65
N GLY A 182 7.51 13.21 4.34
CA GLY A 182 8.42 13.06 3.20
C GLY A 182 7.73 13.00 1.83
N LEU A 183 6.51 13.55 1.66
CA LEU A 183 5.88 13.56 0.34
C LEU A 183 6.64 14.47 -0.63
N THR A 184 6.92 13.94 -1.82
CA THR A 184 7.67 14.66 -2.85
C THR A 184 6.75 15.39 -3.84
N SER A 185 5.44 15.18 -3.77
CA SER A 185 4.43 15.82 -4.62
C SER A 185 3.15 16.16 -3.85
N ASP A 186 2.00 16.05 -4.52
CA ASP A 186 0.67 16.40 -4.02
C ASP A 186 0.14 15.30 -3.08
N LEU A 187 -0.58 15.65 -2.01
CA LEU A 187 -1.29 14.64 -1.21
C LEU A 187 -2.34 13.97 -2.10
N ILE A 188 -3.24 14.77 -2.69
CA ILE A 188 -4.39 14.33 -3.48
C ILE A 188 -4.38 14.97 -4.87
N GLY A 189 -4.53 14.15 -5.92
CA GLY A 189 -4.70 14.60 -7.30
C GLY A 189 -6.05 14.17 -7.91
N ILE A 190 -6.88 15.13 -8.33
CA ILE A 190 -8.23 14.90 -8.91
C ILE A 190 -8.39 15.51 -10.29
N ASN A 191 -9.25 14.95 -11.16
CA ASN A 191 -9.54 15.53 -12.48
C ASN A 191 -10.83 16.36 -12.46
N SER A 192 -10.74 17.67 -12.17
CA SER A 192 -11.92 18.50 -11.94
C SER A 192 -12.80 18.71 -13.18
N ASN A 193 -12.23 18.62 -14.39
CA ASN A 193 -13.00 18.66 -15.63
C ASN A 193 -13.91 17.44 -15.85
N PHE A 194 -13.67 16.34 -15.14
CA PHE A 194 -14.55 15.17 -15.13
C PHE A 194 -15.46 15.13 -13.89
N GLY A 195 -15.49 16.22 -13.11
CA GLY A 195 -16.34 16.34 -11.93
C GLY A 195 -15.79 15.64 -10.69
N ASP A 196 -14.53 15.22 -10.69
CA ASP A 196 -13.90 14.64 -9.50
C ASP A 196 -13.88 15.65 -8.36
N GLU A 197 -14.07 15.17 -7.13
CA GLU A 197 -14.02 15.99 -5.91
C GLU A 197 -13.17 15.33 -4.83
N ALA A 198 -12.46 16.15 -4.06
CA ALA A 198 -11.72 15.72 -2.88
C ALA A 198 -12.27 16.43 -1.64
N THR A 199 -12.48 15.71 -0.53
CA THR A 199 -12.80 16.33 0.77
C THR A 199 -11.71 15.96 1.77
N ILE A 200 -11.03 16.96 2.34
CA ILE A 200 -9.86 16.74 3.21
C ILE A 200 -10.06 17.39 4.57
N SER A 201 -9.82 16.64 5.64
CA SER A 201 -9.92 17.12 7.02
C SER A 201 -9.00 16.35 8.00
N GLY A 202 -8.70 16.97 9.14
CA GLY A 202 -7.94 16.36 10.25
C GLY A 202 -6.51 15.90 9.94
N SER A 203 -6.01 16.17 8.74
CA SER A 203 -4.74 15.62 8.24
C SER A 203 -3.57 16.57 8.53
N CYS A 204 -2.37 16.01 8.68
CA CYS A 204 -1.17 16.77 9.02
C CYS A 204 0.06 16.21 8.30
N GLY A 205 1.13 17.01 8.20
CA GLY A 205 2.40 16.56 7.65
C GLY A 205 3.05 17.51 6.65
N GLN A 206 3.94 16.96 5.84
CA GLN A 206 4.69 17.67 4.80
C GLN A 206 4.24 17.18 3.41
N THR A 207 3.78 18.10 2.57
CA THR A 207 3.35 17.86 1.19
C THR A 207 3.72 19.06 0.31
N LYS A 208 3.78 18.91 -1.03
CA LYS A 208 3.93 20.08 -1.93
C LYS A 208 2.61 20.82 -2.11
N ASN A 209 1.52 20.08 -2.26
CA ASN A 209 0.16 20.61 -2.30
C ASN A 209 -0.76 19.67 -1.49
N VAL A 210 -1.75 20.23 -0.81
CA VAL A 210 -2.78 19.41 -0.14
C VAL A 210 -3.76 18.80 -1.14
N CYS A 211 -4.16 19.55 -2.15
CA CYS A 211 -5.01 19.07 -3.22
C CYS A 211 -4.64 19.77 -4.52
N GLN A 212 -4.43 18.98 -5.56
CA GLN A 212 -4.10 19.44 -6.90
C GLN A 212 -5.20 19.00 -7.87
N GLU A 213 -5.81 19.96 -8.56
CA GLU A 213 -6.70 19.67 -9.67
C GLU A 213 -5.90 19.47 -10.97
N TYR A 214 -6.41 18.58 -11.81
CA TYR A 214 -5.89 18.25 -13.12
C TYR A 214 -6.99 18.34 -14.16
N LYS A 215 -6.59 18.56 -15.40
CA LYS A 215 -7.37 18.21 -16.57
C LYS A 215 -7.11 16.73 -16.89
N GLY A 216 -8.10 15.87 -16.65
CA GLY A 216 -8.11 14.49 -17.12
C GLY A 216 -8.39 14.41 -18.62
N VAL A 217 -7.90 13.33 -19.25
CA VAL A 217 -8.12 13.01 -20.66
C VAL A 217 -8.53 11.54 -20.80
N ASN A 218 -9.17 11.18 -21.92
CA ASN A 218 -9.31 9.78 -22.29
C ASN A 218 -7.99 9.29 -22.91
N LYS A 219 -7.62 8.03 -22.67
CA LYS A 219 -6.40 7.43 -23.23
C LYS A 219 -6.28 7.68 -24.74
N GLY A 220 -5.11 8.14 -25.17
CA GLY A 220 -4.83 8.47 -26.58
C GLY A 220 -5.24 9.88 -27.01
N ASN A 221 -5.97 10.64 -26.17
CA ASN A 221 -6.46 11.98 -26.50
C ASN A 221 -5.63 13.10 -25.83
N GLY A 222 -4.30 12.95 -25.84
CA GLY A 222 -3.35 13.87 -25.19
C GLY A 222 -2.92 13.38 -23.81
N SER A 223 -2.47 14.32 -22.97
CA SER A 223 -1.93 14.02 -21.63
C SER A 223 -2.66 14.81 -20.54
N SER A 224 -2.82 14.20 -19.37
CA SER A 224 -3.32 14.90 -18.21
C SER A 224 -2.36 16.00 -17.77
N SER A 225 -2.89 17.15 -17.34
CA SER A 225 -2.11 18.33 -16.98
C SER A 225 -2.66 18.99 -15.72
N LYS A 226 -1.80 19.63 -14.93
CA LYS A 226 -2.22 20.40 -13.74
C LYS A 226 -3.04 21.62 -14.17
N VAL A 227 -4.01 21.99 -13.36
CA VAL A 227 -4.75 23.26 -13.48
C VAL A 227 -4.66 24.03 -12.16
N ASP A 228 -4.78 25.35 -12.23
CA ASP A 228 -4.58 26.23 -11.07
C ASP A 228 -5.86 26.42 -10.21
N THR A 229 -6.93 25.70 -10.54
CA THR A 229 -8.19 25.75 -9.80
C THR A 229 -8.16 24.86 -8.55
N LYS A 230 -8.96 25.22 -7.54
CA LYS A 230 -9.13 24.46 -6.28
C LYS A 230 -10.61 24.35 -5.85
N THR A 231 -11.55 24.55 -6.77
CA THR A 231 -13.00 24.56 -6.47
C THR A 231 -13.57 23.19 -6.11
N ALA A 232 -12.95 22.12 -6.60
CA ALA A 232 -13.30 20.73 -6.32
C ALA A 232 -12.51 20.14 -5.14
N CYS A 233 -11.54 20.89 -4.61
CA CYS A 233 -10.86 20.61 -3.35
C CYS A 233 -11.66 21.19 -2.17
N LYS A 234 -12.41 20.33 -1.49
CA LYS A 234 -13.38 20.62 -0.43
C LYS A 234 -12.85 20.23 0.96
N GLY A 235 -13.69 20.45 1.97
CA GLY A 235 -13.39 20.14 3.37
C GLY A 235 -12.58 21.24 4.04
N ALA A 236 -12.32 21.07 5.34
CA ALA A 236 -11.62 22.06 6.15
C ALA A 236 -10.18 22.32 5.67
N GLN A 237 -9.58 21.38 4.93
CA GLN A 237 -8.18 21.44 4.51
C GLN A 237 -7.97 21.38 2.99
N GLY A 238 -9.00 21.12 2.18
CA GLY A 238 -8.83 20.94 0.73
C GLY A 238 -8.26 22.16 0.01
N GLN A 239 -8.56 23.37 0.50
CA GLN A 239 -8.08 24.61 -0.09
C GLN A 239 -6.73 25.08 0.47
N LEU A 240 -6.16 24.38 1.46
CA LEU A 240 -4.86 24.76 2.01
C LEU A 240 -3.75 24.52 0.99
N ASP A 241 -2.72 25.36 1.05
CA ASP A 241 -1.52 25.17 0.24
C ASP A 241 -0.64 24.07 0.84
N VAL A 242 -0.52 24.06 2.17
CA VAL A 242 0.26 23.07 2.93
C VAL A 242 -0.57 22.52 4.10
N LEU A 243 -0.32 21.27 4.46
CA LEU A 243 -0.89 20.70 5.69
C LEU A 243 -0.26 21.37 6.93
N PRO A 244 -0.98 21.44 8.06
CA PRO A 244 -0.35 21.75 9.34
C PRO A 244 0.67 20.67 9.69
N ALA A 245 1.72 21.03 10.42
CA ALA A 245 2.66 20.03 10.96
C ALA A 245 1.92 19.06 11.89
N CYS A 246 2.32 17.78 11.87
CA CYS A 246 1.82 16.84 12.88
C CYS A 246 2.38 17.24 14.25
N GLY A 247 1.49 17.34 15.26
CA GLY A 247 1.92 17.66 16.61
C GLY A 247 2.79 16.55 17.20
N ALA A 248 3.74 16.89 18.08
CA ALA A 248 4.50 15.89 18.84
C ALA A 248 3.59 15.00 19.71
N ASP A 249 2.39 15.49 20.03
CA ASP A 249 1.39 14.83 20.88
C ASP A 249 0.14 14.42 20.10
N SER A 250 0.15 14.44 18.76
CA SER A 250 -0.89 13.77 17.98
C SER A 250 -0.64 12.27 18.05
N GLU A 251 -0.86 11.68 19.22
CA GLU A 251 -1.24 10.29 19.34
C GLU A 251 -2.44 10.10 18.40
N LEU A 252 -2.46 9.03 17.59
CA LEU A 252 -3.71 8.68 16.91
C LEU A 252 -4.74 8.57 18.04
N PRO A 253 -5.91 9.23 17.98
CA PRO A 253 -6.98 8.85 18.89
C PRO A 253 -7.10 7.34 18.77
N ALA A 254 -6.96 6.63 19.90
CA ALA A 254 -7.17 5.19 19.92
C ALA A 254 -8.48 4.93 19.16
N PRO A 255 -8.55 3.92 18.27
CA PRO A 255 -9.79 3.61 17.56
C PRO A 255 -10.88 3.56 18.61
N GLU A 256 -11.85 4.49 18.52
CA GLU A 256 -12.89 4.59 19.52
C GLU A 256 -13.54 3.22 19.61
N THR A 257 -13.42 2.60 20.77
CA THR A 257 -14.11 1.35 21.04
C THR A 257 -15.59 1.68 20.86
N PRO A 258 -16.33 0.99 19.97
CA PRO A 258 -17.74 1.31 19.76
C PRO A 258 -18.43 1.26 21.12
N SER A 259 -18.97 2.40 21.55
CA SER A 259 -19.80 2.46 22.74
C SER A 259 -20.95 1.48 22.52
N GLU A 260 -21.04 0.47 23.39
CA GLU A 260 -22.17 -0.45 23.50
C GLU A 260 -23.46 0.35 23.71
N SER A 261 -24.14 0.73 22.63
CA SER A 261 -25.58 1.03 22.59
C SER A 261 -25.99 1.47 21.18
N GLU A 262 -26.02 0.53 20.24
CA GLU A 262 -27.17 0.34 19.35
C GLU A 262 -26.95 -0.99 18.62
N ALA A 263 -27.60 -2.03 19.12
CA ALA A 263 -27.63 -3.34 18.48
C ALA A 263 -28.38 -3.23 17.15
N ALA A 264 -27.63 -3.06 16.05
CA ALA A 264 -28.10 -3.45 14.73
C ALA A 264 -28.14 -4.99 14.65
N PRO A 265 -29.14 -5.58 13.98
CA PRO A 265 -29.41 -7.01 14.08
C PRO A 265 -28.25 -7.83 13.49
N SER A 266 -27.86 -8.85 14.24
CA SER A 266 -26.94 -9.90 13.84
C SER A 266 -27.42 -10.55 12.53
N ALA A 267 -26.86 -10.11 11.40
CA ALA A 267 -26.94 -10.85 10.15
C ALA A 267 -25.97 -12.03 10.25
N THR A 268 -26.52 -13.19 10.58
CA THR A 268 -25.83 -14.46 10.48
C THR A 268 -25.48 -14.72 9.02
N ALA A 269 -24.26 -14.36 8.61
CA ALA A 269 -23.66 -14.81 7.36
C ALA A 269 -22.34 -15.51 7.69
N SER A 270 -22.47 -16.77 8.12
CA SER A 270 -21.40 -17.76 8.06
C SER A 270 -21.13 -18.07 6.59
N GLY A 271 -20.41 -17.18 5.90
CA GLY A 271 -19.72 -17.49 4.66
C GLY A 271 -18.27 -17.76 5.00
N ASN A 272 -17.85 -19.02 4.95
CA ASN A 272 -16.46 -19.42 5.14
C ASN A 272 -15.63 -18.81 3.99
N ALA A 273 -15.02 -17.63 4.21
CA ALA A 273 -14.18 -17.00 3.21
C ALA A 273 -12.93 -17.86 2.99
N THR A 274 -12.82 -18.46 1.81
CA THR A 274 -11.66 -19.28 1.43
C THR A 274 -10.53 -18.36 1.03
N VAL A 275 -9.51 -18.21 1.88
CA VAL A 275 -8.20 -17.77 1.40
C VAL A 275 -7.67 -18.91 0.55
N VAL A 276 -7.72 -18.78 -0.77
CA VAL A 276 -7.03 -19.70 -1.66
C VAL A 276 -5.56 -19.33 -1.62
N VAL A 277 -4.85 -19.78 -0.57
CA VAL A 277 -3.38 -19.80 -0.57
C VAL A 277 -2.99 -21.02 -1.41
N PRO A 278 -2.46 -20.86 -2.63
CA PRO A 278 -1.94 -22.00 -3.36
C PRO A 278 -0.71 -22.53 -2.63
N THR A 279 -0.83 -23.72 -2.03
CA THR A 279 0.32 -24.48 -1.52
C THR A 279 1.23 -24.86 -2.70
N PRO A 280 2.55 -24.62 -2.65
CA PRO A 280 3.44 -25.07 -3.71
C PRO A 280 3.64 -26.59 -3.62
N THR A 281 2.83 -27.36 -4.36
CA THR A 281 3.12 -28.76 -4.64
C THR A 281 3.68 -28.86 -6.05
N ALA A 282 5.00 -28.99 -6.14
CA ALA A 282 5.69 -29.31 -7.37
C ALA A 282 5.45 -30.78 -7.76
N THR A 283 4.59 -31.03 -8.74
CA THR A 283 4.65 -32.24 -9.57
C THR A 283 4.13 -31.91 -10.97
N ILE A 284 5.06 -31.71 -11.90
CA ILE A 284 4.77 -31.65 -13.34
C ILE A 284 4.67 -33.07 -13.86
N THR A 285 3.46 -33.51 -14.20
CA THR A 285 3.23 -34.62 -15.12
C THR A 285 2.24 -34.13 -16.17
N ALA A 286 2.76 -33.88 -17.37
CA ALA A 286 1.98 -33.58 -18.55
C ALA A 286 1.13 -34.80 -18.92
N SER A 287 -0.18 -34.60 -19.06
CA SER A 287 -1.04 -35.52 -19.81
C SER A 287 -2.01 -34.69 -20.63
N GLU A 288 -1.70 -34.62 -21.90
CA GLU A 288 -2.47 -34.05 -22.99
C GLU A 288 -3.74 -34.87 -23.21
N VAL A 289 -4.90 -34.22 -23.16
CA VAL A 289 -6.14 -34.73 -23.76
C VAL A 289 -6.92 -33.54 -24.31
N GLU A 290 -6.98 -33.44 -25.63
CA GLU A 290 -7.81 -32.47 -26.35
C GLU A 290 -9.31 -32.79 -26.19
N PRO A 291 -10.19 -31.77 -26.08
CA PRO A 291 -11.59 -31.92 -26.43
C PRO A 291 -11.89 -31.31 -27.80
N THR A 292 -12.47 -32.15 -28.65
CA THR A 292 -13.09 -31.80 -29.93
C THR A 292 -14.35 -30.97 -29.72
N TYR A 293 -14.39 -29.76 -30.29
CA TYR A 293 -15.60 -28.96 -30.44
C TYR A 293 -15.90 -28.74 -31.92
N THR A 294 -17.06 -29.25 -32.35
CA THR A 294 -17.68 -28.97 -33.65
C THR A 294 -18.34 -27.59 -33.62
N ALA A 295 -17.80 -26.64 -34.38
CA ALA A 295 -18.44 -25.36 -34.68
C ALA A 295 -18.75 -25.26 -36.17
N THR A 296 -20.03 -25.16 -36.50
CA THR A 296 -20.51 -24.77 -37.83
C THR A 296 -20.58 -23.24 -37.90
N VAL A 297 -19.80 -22.64 -38.80
CA VAL A 297 -20.05 -21.27 -39.29
C VAL A 297 -19.72 -21.19 -40.77
N SER A 298 -20.64 -20.55 -41.49
CA SER A 298 -20.66 -20.31 -42.92
C SER A 298 -20.25 -18.86 -43.17
N ALA A 299 -19.21 -18.64 -43.98
CA ALA A 299 -19.07 -17.59 -45.00
C ALA A 299 -17.58 -17.36 -45.37
N THR A 300 -17.29 -17.60 -46.65
CA THR A 300 -16.11 -17.17 -47.44
C THR A 300 -16.21 -15.67 -47.82
N PRO A 301 -15.23 -15.04 -48.54
CA PRO A 301 -13.79 -15.34 -48.72
C PRO A 301 -12.88 -14.08 -48.63
N THR A 302 -11.55 -14.22 -48.55
CA THR A 302 -10.57 -13.70 -49.55
C THR A 302 -9.13 -14.09 -49.19
N ASP A 303 -8.45 -14.70 -50.16
CA ASP A 303 -7.03 -15.05 -50.21
C ASP A 303 -6.10 -13.83 -50.11
N VAL A 304 -5.02 -13.94 -49.32
CA VAL A 304 -3.65 -13.66 -49.78
C VAL A 304 -2.71 -14.63 -49.07
N GLU A 305 -2.07 -15.46 -49.88
CA GLU A 305 -1.02 -16.43 -49.56
C GLU A 305 0.33 -15.70 -49.47
N GLU A 306 1.04 -15.82 -48.34
CA GLU A 306 2.50 -15.58 -48.32
C GLU A 306 3.18 -16.60 -47.40
N GLU A 307 4.03 -17.40 -48.02
CA GLU A 307 4.83 -18.48 -47.45
C GLU A 307 6.09 -17.91 -46.79
N VAL A 308 6.28 -18.16 -45.49
CA VAL A 308 7.59 -17.97 -44.83
C VAL A 308 8.00 -19.19 -44.01
N THR A 309 9.18 -19.68 -44.36
CA THR A 309 9.89 -20.84 -43.84
C THR A 309 10.43 -20.61 -42.42
N PRO A 310 10.39 -21.61 -41.51
CA PRO A 310 11.02 -21.49 -40.20
C PRO A 310 12.52 -21.83 -40.27
N THR A 311 13.37 -20.85 -39.96
CA THR A 311 14.80 -21.08 -39.69
C THR A 311 15.00 -21.32 -38.19
N GLY A 312 15.66 -22.43 -37.85
CA GLY A 312 15.93 -22.84 -36.48
C GLY A 312 17.20 -22.27 -35.86
N ALA A 313 17.13 -22.23 -34.52
CA ALA A 313 18.17 -22.35 -33.48
C ALA A 313 19.21 -21.24 -33.27
N VAL A 314 19.29 -20.72 -32.03
CA VAL A 314 20.49 -20.79 -31.15
C VAL A 314 20.07 -20.77 -29.67
N PRO A 315 20.51 -21.71 -28.80
CA PRO A 315 20.33 -21.62 -27.35
C PRO A 315 21.46 -20.78 -26.71
N THR A 316 21.10 -19.89 -25.78
CA THR A 316 22.07 -19.06 -25.04
C THR A 316 22.26 -19.62 -23.64
N THR A 317 23.48 -20.04 -23.31
CA THR A 317 23.91 -20.47 -21.97
C THR A 317 24.34 -19.25 -21.13
N LEU A 318 23.70 -19.05 -19.98
CA LEU A 318 24.12 -18.08 -18.95
C LEU A 318 24.82 -18.82 -17.80
N GLU A 319 26.05 -18.42 -17.50
CA GLU A 319 26.85 -18.92 -16.39
C GLU A 319 26.50 -18.21 -15.07
N THR A 320 26.10 -18.99 -14.07
CA THR A 320 25.85 -18.53 -12.69
C THR A 320 27.16 -18.49 -11.90
N LYS A 321 27.57 -17.30 -11.43
CA LYS A 321 28.68 -17.14 -10.48
C LYS A 321 28.16 -17.21 -9.04
N THR A 322 28.51 -18.28 -8.34
CA THR A 322 28.29 -18.45 -6.90
C THR A 322 29.27 -17.57 -6.12
N LYS A 323 28.75 -16.66 -5.29
CA LYS A 323 29.52 -15.87 -4.34
C LYS A 323 29.41 -16.51 -2.95
N THR A 324 30.55 -16.95 -2.45
CA THR A 324 30.79 -17.53 -1.13
C THR A 324 30.33 -16.59 -0.01
N GLU A 325 29.53 -17.12 0.90
CA GLU A 325 29.07 -16.49 2.13
C GLU A 325 30.14 -16.70 3.22
N GLU A 326 30.61 -15.61 3.83
CA GLU A 326 31.60 -15.62 4.90
C GLU A 326 30.96 -15.08 6.19
N SER A 327 31.01 -15.90 7.23
CA SER A 327 30.45 -15.71 8.56
C SER A 327 31.21 -14.67 9.39
N VAL A 328 30.50 -13.84 10.16
CA VAL A 328 31.09 -12.92 11.16
C VAL A 328 30.28 -12.99 12.49
N PRO A 329 30.93 -12.92 13.67
CA PRO A 329 30.49 -13.61 14.87
C PRO A 329 29.66 -12.78 15.86
N THR A 330 29.01 -13.51 16.76
CA THR A 330 28.30 -13.11 17.97
C THR A 330 29.17 -12.30 18.94
N LYS A 331 28.63 -11.22 19.52
CA LYS A 331 29.20 -10.61 20.73
C LYS A 331 28.13 -10.08 21.68
N ASP A 332 28.37 -10.40 22.96
CA ASP A 332 27.53 -10.32 24.14
C ASP A 332 26.95 -8.95 24.53
N ALA A 333 25.86 -9.10 25.31
CA ALA A 333 25.14 -8.13 26.11
C ALA A 333 26.00 -7.35 27.12
N GLU A 334 25.69 -6.06 27.33
CA GLU A 334 25.30 -5.50 28.64
C GLU A 334 24.97 -3.98 28.52
N SER A 335 23.69 -3.62 28.67
CA SER A 335 23.19 -2.28 29.06
C SER A 335 21.68 -2.42 29.33
N GLY A 336 21.35 -3.13 30.42
CA GLY A 336 20.04 -3.73 30.64
C GLY A 336 18.92 -2.78 31.08
N SER A 337 18.46 -1.92 30.18
CA SER A 337 17.13 -1.33 30.27
C SER A 337 16.49 -1.25 28.88
N VAL A 338 15.27 -1.76 28.75
CA VAL A 338 14.51 -1.81 27.51
C VAL A 338 13.93 -0.43 27.22
N ALA A 339 14.14 0.09 26.01
CA ALA A 339 13.50 1.33 25.59
C ALA A 339 11.97 1.24 25.72
N ARG A 340 11.28 2.40 25.88
CA ARG A 340 9.82 2.42 25.89
C ARG A 340 9.29 1.74 24.62
N TRP A 341 8.24 0.94 24.77
CA TRP A 341 7.64 0.03 23.79
C TRP A 341 8.45 -1.23 23.45
N GLY A 342 9.63 -1.43 24.03
CA GLY A 342 10.36 -2.69 23.86
C GLY A 342 9.82 -3.81 24.76
N GLN A 343 10.13 -5.07 24.39
CA GLN A 343 9.77 -6.24 25.18
C GLN A 343 10.62 -6.31 26.46
N CYS A 344 9.96 -6.48 27.59
CA CYS A 344 10.58 -6.57 28.92
C CYS A 344 10.14 -7.84 29.67
N GLY A 345 9.40 -8.74 29.02
CA GLY A 345 8.98 -10.01 29.60
C GLY A 345 8.21 -10.89 28.63
N GLY A 346 7.82 -12.08 29.10
CA GLY A 346 7.15 -13.10 28.31
C GLY A 346 7.86 -14.47 28.38
N LYS A 347 7.11 -15.56 28.20
CA LYS A 347 7.66 -16.92 28.12
C LYS A 347 8.74 -17.00 27.03
N GLY A 348 9.94 -17.44 27.41
CA GLY A 348 11.10 -17.58 26.52
C GLY A 348 11.93 -16.30 26.31
N TYR A 349 11.53 -15.16 26.86
CA TYR A 349 12.31 -13.93 26.77
C TYR A 349 13.55 -13.96 27.69
N THR A 350 14.74 -13.73 27.12
CA THR A 350 16.03 -13.75 27.82
C THR A 350 16.70 -12.37 27.91
N GLY A 351 16.02 -11.32 27.43
CA GLY A 351 16.54 -9.95 27.44
C GLY A 351 16.27 -9.19 28.75
N PRO A 352 16.61 -7.89 28.80
CA PRO A 352 16.45 -7.07 30.00
C PRO A 352 14.96 -6.93 30.38
N THR A 353 14.62 -7.03 31.67
CA THR A 353 13.22 -6.95 32.12
C THR A 353 12.83 -5.60 32.73
N LYS A 354 13.79 -4.68 32.81
CA LYS A 354 13.58 -3.32 33.32
C LYS A 354 13.42 -2.33 32.18
N CYS A 355 12.43 -1.47 32.28
CA CYS A 355 12.18 -0.41 31.31
C CYS A 355 13.06 0.82 31.59
N ALA A 356 13.64 1.40 30.55
CA ALA A 356 14.37 2.67 30.61
C ALA A 356 13.43 3.84 30.93
N SER A 357 12.17 3.72 30.49
CA SER A 357 11.06 4.62 30.81
C SER A 357 9.76 3.83 30.81
N GLY A 358 8.89 4.10 31.78
CA GLY A 358 7.61 3.39 31.96
C GLY A 358 7.74 2.12 32.82
N GLU A 359 6.69 1.30 32.80
CA GLU A 359 6.62 0.03 33.53
C GLU A 359 6.48 -1.15 32.56
N CYS A 360 7.03 -2.30 32.94
CA CYS A 360 6.84 -3.52 32.15
C CYS A 360 5.41 -4.04 32.34
N LYS A 361 4.52 -3.75 31.39
CA LYS A 361 3.12 -4.18 31.41
C LYS A 361 2.95 -5.51 30.69
N PHE A 362 2.30 -6.44 31.37
CA PHE A 362 1.91 -7.73 30.80
C PHE A 362 0.88 -7.52 29.69
N GLN A 363 1.13 -8.08 28.50
CA GLN A 363 0.18 -8.09 27.39
C GLN A 363 -0.40 -9.50 27.21
N ASN A 364 0.47 -10.50 27.18
CA ASN A 364 0.10 -11.91 27.16
C ASN A 364 1.25 -12.77 27.71
N ASP A 365 1.00 -14.08 27.82
CA ASP A 365 1.95 -15.07 28.34
C ASP A 365 3.35 -15.01 27.70
N TRP A 366 3.45 -14.59 26.44
CA TRP A 366 4.69 -14.59 25.66
C TRP A 366 5.29 -13.19 25.51
N TYR A 367 4.59 -12.14 25.98
CA TYR A 367 4.99 -10.77 25.73
C TYR A 367 4.54 -9.80 26.84
N SER A 368 5.51 -9.06 27.38
CA SER A 368 5.30 -7.90 28.24
C SER A 368 6.12 -6.74 27.69
N GLN A 369 5.57 -5.52 27.76
CA GLN A 369 6.10 -4.35 27.06
C GLN A 369 6.31 -3.18 28.01
N CYS A 370 7.35 -2.38 27.77
CA CYS A 370 7.56 -1.13 28.50
C CYS A 370 6.56 -0.05 28.08
N LEU A 371 5.64 0.32 28.96
CA LEU A 371 4.58 1.31 28.71
C LEU A 371 4.66 2.50 29.67
#